data_AF-A0AAQ4D719-F1
#
_entry.id   AF-A0AAQ4D719-F1
#
_cell.length_a   1.000
_cell.length_b   1.000
_cell.length_c   1.000
_cell.angle_alpha   90.00
_cell.angle_beta   90.00
_cell.angle_gamma   90.00
#
_symmetry.space_group_name_H-M   'P 1'
#
loop_
_entity.id
_entity.type
_entity.pdbx_description
1 polymer ?
#
loop_
_entity_poly.entity_id
_entity_poly.type
_entity_poly.pdbx_seq_one_letter_code
_entity_poly.pdbx_strand_id
1 'polypeptide(L)'
;MEHVCDFVMDCTNGADERDCGQCDFRKDTCGWQLDGLLNRGSASWRRVPIGRVPQSPPTGYDYRRSGHYLLLYSNDTAPRRPGRAIIDSPTIRNTNKLCTMAFWYNFLHNESYLDLDLYMNVAGYSVPVWTLSALRPPPDEGVWNEAIVDIGRYPKDLN
;
A
#
# COMPACT_ATOMS: atom_id res chain seq x y z
N MET A 1 -22.20 5.32 -7.85
CA MET A 1 -20.82 5.16 -7.33
C MET A 1 -20.60 5.89 -5.99
N GLU A 2 -21.60 6.58 -5.43
CA GLU A 2 -21.47 7.23 -4.10
C GLU A 2 -21.64 6.25 -2.93
N HIS A 3 -22.16 5.05 -3.20
CA HIS A 3 -22.50 3.96 -2.28
C HIS A 3 -21.50 2.78 -2.34
N VAL A 4 -20.22 3.08 -2.60
CA VAL A 4 -19.17 2.05 -2.71
C VAL A 4 -17.94 2.57 -2.00
N CYS A 5 -17.39 1.76 -1.11
CA CYS A 5 -16.27 2.09 -0.23
C CYS A 5 -16.57 3.31 0.65
N ASP A 6 -17.77 3.36 1.21
CA ASP A 6 -18.23 4.47 2.03
C ASP A 6 -18.49 4.09 3.50
N PHE A 7 -18.09 2.86 3.87
CA PHE A 7 -18.25 2.27 5.19
C PHE A 7 -19.70 1.98 5.60
N VAL A 8 -20.65 2.06 4.67
CA VAL A 8 -22.05 1.66 4.86
C VAL A 8 -22.32 0.43 4.01
N MET A 9 -22.90 -0.60 4.62
CA MET A 9 -23.32 -1.79 3.89
C MET A 9 -24.69 -1.53 3.24
N ASP A 10 -24.68 -0.98 2.03
CA ASP A 10 -25.87 -0.71 1.22
C ASP A 10 -26.36 -1.97 0.51
N CYS A 11 -25.45 -2.86 0.07
CA CYS A 11 -25.83 -4.15 -0.50
C CYS A 11 -26.10 -5.18 0.61
N THR A 12 -27.14 -6.00 0.44
CA THR A 12 -27.49 -7.07 1.40
C THR A 12 -26.38 -8.10 1.65
N ASN A 13 -25.43 -8.23 0.73
CA ASN A 13 -24.27 -9.11 0.83
C ASN A 13 -22.94 -8.37 1.05
N GLY A 14 -22.98 -7.05 1.28
CA GLY A 14 -21.81 -6.18 1.47
C GLY A 14 -20.83 -6.16 0.30
N ALA A 15 -21.30 -6.41 -0.92
CA ALA A 15 -20.43 -6.42 -2.11
C ALA A 15 -19.82 -5.05 -2.42
N ASP A 16 -20.52 -3.98 -2.06
CA ASP A 16 -20.12 -2.58 -2.14
C ASP A 16 -18.92 -2.22 -1.26
N GLU A 17 -18.68 -2.95 -0.17
CA GLU A 17 -17.58 -2.68 0.78
C GLU A 17 -16.46 -3.72 0.74
N ARG A 18 -16.53 -4.69 -0.17
CA ARG A 18 -15.60 -5.84 -0.21
C ARG A 18 -14.21 -5.48 -0.74
N ASP A 19 -14.16 -4.70 -1.82
CA ASP A 19 -12.93 -4.39 -2.56
C ASP A 19 -12.52 -2.94 -2.34
N CYS A 20 -12.42 -2.55 -1.07
CA CYS A 20 -12.19 -1.16 -0.63
C CYS A 20 -10.82 -0.94 0.03
N GLY A 21 -9.85 -1.78 -0.32
CA GLY A 21 -8.44 -1.60 0.06
C GLY A 21 -8.01 -2.26 1.37
N GLN A 22 -8.92 -2.67 2.26
CA GLN A 22 -8.57 -3.51 3.40
C GLN A 22 -8.11 -4.89 2.90
N CYS A 23 -6.80 -5.13 2.92
CA CYS A 23 -6.24 -6.27 2.20
C CYS A 23 -5.10 -6.98 2.94
N ASP A 24 -5.23 -8.31 3.07
CA ASP A 24 -4.17 -9.21 3.52
C ASP A 24 -3.44 -9.90 2.35
N PHE A 25 -3.85 -9.56 1.12
CA PHE A 25 -3.39 -10.09 -0.16
C PHE A 25 -3.48 -11.62 -0.30
N ARG A 26 -4.22 -12.35 0.54
CA ARG A 26 -4.26 -13.82 0.49
C ARG A 26 -4.87 -14.36 -0.78
N LYS A 27 -5.96 -13.76 -1.24
CA LYS A 27 -6.74 -14.23 -2.40
C LYS A 27 -6.49 -13.38 -3.64
N ASP A 28 -6.55 -12.07 -3.49
CA ASP A 28 -6.46 -11.08 -4.57
C ASP A 28 -5.77 -9.79 -4.04
N THR A 29 -6.06 -8.65 -4.68
CA THR A 29 -5.55 -7.33 -4.30
C THR A 29 -6.60 -6.45 -3.62
N CYS A 30 -7.80 -6.96 -3.32
CA CYS A 30 -8.88 -6.23 -2.63
C CYS A 30 -9.13 -4.82 -3.23
N GLY A 31 -9.09 -4.73 -4.56
CA GLY A 31 -9.28 -3.50 -5.32
C GLY A 31 -8.02 -2.63 -5.54
N TRP A 32 -6.88 -2.93 -4.91
CA TRP A 32 -5.62 -2.24 -5.20
C TRP A 32 -5.21 -2.46 -6.66
N GLN A 33 -4.91 -1.36 -7.37
CA GLN A 33 -4.57 -1.34 -8.79
C GLN A 33 -3.05 -1.43 -8.98
N LEU A 34 -2.61 -2.52 -9.59
CA LEU A 34 -1.19 -2.82 -9.85
C LEU A 34 -0.81 -2.64 -11.33
N ASP A 35 -1.73 -2.25 -12.19
CA ASP A 35 -1.54 -2.17 -13.64
C ASP A 35 -1.29 -0.75 -14.16
N GLY A 36 -1.20 0.24 -13.26
CA GLY A 36 -0.87 1.63 -13.58
C GLY A 36 0.46 1.78 -14.30
N LEU A 37 0.59 2.82 -15.12
CA LEU A 37 1.76 3.04 -16.00
C LEU A 37 3.09 3.09 -15.24
N LEU A 38 3.11 3.74 -14.07
CA LEU A 38 4.30 3.84 -13.24
C LEU A 38 4.71 2.50 -12.62
N ASN A 39 3.81 1.51 -12.53
CA ASN A 39 4.12 0.16 -12.08
C ASN A 39 4.70 -0.75 -13.20
N ARG A 40 4.80 -0.26 -14.43
CA ARG A 40 5.33 -0.99 -15.60
C ARG A 40 6.77 -0.58 -15.98
N GLY A 41 7.43 0.20 -15.11
CA GLY A 41 8.77 0.73 -15.34
C GLY A 41 9.90 -0.21 -14.91
N SER A 42 11.05 0.40 -14.56
CA SER A 42 12.19 -0.33 -13.99
C SER A 42 11.92 -0.84 -12.57
N ALA A 43 10.90 -0.33 -11.89
CA ALA A 43 10.38 -0.90 -10.66
C ALA A 43 8.90 -1.28 -10.83
N SER A 44 8.46 -2.32 -10.12
CA SER A 44 7.07 -2.78 -10.13
C SER A 44 6.68 -3.47 -8.82
N TRP A 45 5.60 -3.04 -8.20
CA TRP A 45 4.89 -3.77 -7.16
C TRP A 45 4.23 -5.01 -7.76
N ARG A 46 4.48 -6.16 -7.12
CA ARG A 46 3.90 -7.43 -7.52
C ARG A 46 3.38 -8.17 -6.30
N ARG A 47 2.22 -8.79 -6.44
CA ARG A 47 1.71 -9.73 -5.45
C ARG A 47 2.47 -11.04 -5.57
N VAL A 48 3.19 -11.43 -4.52
CA VAL A 48 4.06 -12.61 -4.55
C VAL A 48 3.81 -13.54 -3.39
N PRO A 49 3.98 -14.86 -3.58
CA PRO A 49 3.71 -15.80 -2.51
C PRO A 49 4.77 -15.65 -1.41
N ILE A 50 4.31 -15.74 -0.16
CA ILE A 50 5.18 -15.68 1.02
C ILE A 50 6.28 -16.75 0.94
N GLY A 51 7.52 -16.35 1.24
CA GLY A 51 8.68 -17.24 1.30
C GLY A 51 9.15 -17.80 -0.05
N ARG A 52 8.66 -17.29 -1.19
CA ARG A 52 9.08 -17.74 -2.52
C ARG A 52 10.19 -16.91 -3.14
N VAL A 53 10.35 -15.66 -2.73
CA VAL A 53 11.32 -14.74 -3.32
C VAL A 53 12.53 -14.63 -2.39
N PRO A 54 13.75 -14.93 -2.87
CA PRO A 54 14.96 -14.79 -2.08
C PRO A 54 15.10 -13.37 -1.50
N GLN A 55 15.65 -13.25 -0.30
CA GLN A 55 15.88 -11.98 0.40
C GLN A 55 14.62 -11.15 0.72
N SER A 56 13.43 -11.71 0.50
CA SER A 56 12.17 -11.13 0.97
C SER A 56 11.68 -11.85 2.24
N PRO A 57 10.70 -11.30 2.98
CA PRO A 57 10.24 -11.89 4.24
C PRO A 57 9.78 -13.35 4.10
N PRO A 58 10.27 -14.27 4.94
CA PRO A 58 9.91 -15.69 4.86
C PRO A 58 8.50 -15.99 5.36
N THR A 59 7.91 -15.07 6.13
CA THR A 59 6.55 -15.13 6.68
C THR A 59 5.84 -13.81 6.43
N GLY A 60 4.50 -13.81 6.48
CA GLY A 60 3.72 -12.58 6.58
C GLY A 60 3.90 -11.88 7.93
N TYR A 61 3.35 -10.68 8.07
CA TYR A 61 3.36 -9.89 9.30
C TYR A 61 2.74 -10.62 10.50
N ASP A 62 1.78 -11.51 10.22
CA ASP A 62 1.05 -12.37 11.15
C ASP A 62 1.69 -13.77 11.30
N TYR A 63 2.97 -13.90 10.96
CA TYR A 63 3.75 -15.16 11.01
C TYR A 63 3.24 -16.29 10.11
N ARG A 64 2.26 -16.03 9.24
CA ARG A 64 1.76 -17.02 8.28
C ARG A 64 2.82 -17.39 7.26
N ARG A 65 2.77 -18.63 6.78
CA ARG A 65 3.69 -19.18 5.76
C ARG A 65 3.04 -19.41 4.40
N SER A 66 1.80 -18.95 4.22
CA SER A 66 1.04 -19.09 2.98
C SER A 66 0.20 -17.83 2.72
N GLY A 67 -0.22 -17.64 1.47
CA GLY A 67 -0.78 -16.39 0.99
C GLY A 67 0.29 -15.52 0.31
N HIS A 68 0.04 -14.22 0.23
CA HIS A 68 0.89 -13.29 -0.49
C HIS A 68 1.06 -11.99 0.29
N TYR A 69 2.07 -11.21 -0.11
CA TYR A 69 2.20 -9.78 0.15
C TYR A 69 2.53 -9.07 -1.17
N LEU A 70 2.53 -7.74 -1.15
CA LEU A 70 3.09 -6.95 -2.23
C LEU A 70 4.59 -6.76 -2.02
N LEU A 71 5.37 -7.02 -3.06
CA LEU A 71 6.81 -6.80 -3.08
C LEU A 71 7.16 -5.83 -4.20
N LEU A 72 7.95 -4.81 -3.88
CA LEU A 72 8.54 -3.92 -4.85
C LEU A 72 9.75 -4.61 -5.49
N TYR A 73 9.65 -4.92 -6.78
CA TYR A 73 10.77 -5.41 -7.57
C TYR A 73 11.48 -4.26 -8.25
N SER A 74 12.81 -4.30 -8.26
CA SER A 74 13.64 -3.59 -9.23
C SER A 74 14.03 -4.56 -10.34
N ASN A 75 13.98 -4.12 -11.60
CA ASN A 75 14.45 -4.90 -12.73
C ASN A 75 15.95 -4.68 -12.94
N ASP A 76 16.76 -5.65 -12.52
CA ASP A 76 18.22 -5.62 -12.60
C ASP A 76 18.77 -5.65 -14.04
N THR A 77 17.94 -5.91 -15.05
CA THR A 77 18.37 -5.88 -16.46
C THR A 77 18.35 -4.48 -17.07
N ALA A 78 17.72 -3.50 -16.41
CA ALA A 78 17.82 -2.10 -16.82
C ALA A 78 19.12 -1.50 -16.23
N PRO A 79 19.77 -0.53 -16.91
CA PRO A 79 20.83 0.25 -16.26
C PRO A 79 20.30 0.75 -14.92
N ARG A 80 21.09 0.63 -13.83
CA ARG A 80 20.74 1.05 -12.46
C ARG A 80 20.17 2.48 -12.43
N ARG A 81 18.89 2.61 -12.75
CA ARG A 81 18.13 3.84 -12.78
C ARG A 81 17.16 3.74 -11.62
N PRO A 82 17.04 4.78 -10.78
CA PRO A 82 16.01 4.84 -9.77
C PRO A 82 14.66 4.49 -10.41
N GLY A 83 14.04 3.43 -9.92
CA GLY A 83 12.71 3.02 -10.36
C GLY A 83 11.68 3.54 -9.37
N ARG A 84 10.66 4.25 -9.85
CA ARG A 84 9.49 4.60 -9.06
C ARG A 84 8.33 3.75 -9.53
N ALA A 85 7.63 3.12 -8.59
CA ALA A 85 6.42 2.37 -8.84
C ALA A 85 5.33 2.86 -7.89
N ILE A 86 4.11 2.99 -8.41
CA ILE A 86 2.94 3.44 -7.64
C ILE A 86 1.84 2.40 -7.82
N ILE A 87 1.13 2.14 -6.74
CA ILE A 87 -0.14 1.40 -6.72
C ILE A 87 -1.19 2.28 -6.05
N ASP A 88 -2.40 2.22 -6.56
CA ASP A 88 -3.51 3.03 -6.06
C ASP A 88 -4.51 2.13 -5.35
N SER A 89 -5.02 2.60 -4.21
CA SER A 89 -6.18 1.99 -3.58
C SER A 89 -7.45 2.33 -4.37
N PRO A 90 -8.54 1.59 -4.16
CA PRO A 90 -9.88 2.06 -4.50
C PRO A 90 -10.16 3.43 -3.88
N THR A 91 -11.02 4.22 -4.51
CA THR A 91 -11.46 5.49 -3.91
C THR A 91 -12.30 5.21 -2.66
N ILE A 92 -11.76 5.55 -1.50
CA ILE A 92 -12.46 5.50 -0.22
C ILE A 92 -13.27 6.79 -0.02
N ARG A 93 -14.51 6.67 0.46
CA ARG A 93 -15.47 7.77 0.63
C ARG A 93 -15.94 7.84 2.08
N ASN A 94 -16.53 8.98 2.44
CA ASN A 94 -17.25 9.17 3.71
C ASN A 94 -16.47 8.80 4.99
N THR A 95 -15.13 8.79 4.96
CA THR A 95 -14.25 8.49 6.10
C THR A 95 -14.62 9.30 7.34
N ASN A 96 -14.36 8.81 8.56
CA ASN A 96 -14.52 9.62 9.78
C ASN A 96 -13.40 10.67 9.89
N LYS A 97 -13.61 11.78 10.63
CA LYS A 97 -12.55 12.75 10.98
C LYS A 97 -11.33 12.11 11.64
N LEU A 98 -11.52 11.00 12.37
CA LEU A 98 -10.47 10.24 13.03
C LEU A 98 -10.08 8.96 12.26
N CYS A 99 -10.37 8.89 10.96
CA CYS A 99 -10.04 7.72 10.17
C CYS A 99 -8.52 7.52 10.09
N THR A 100 -8.08 6.29 10.32
CA THR A 100 -6.68 5.89 10.25
C THR A 100 -6.50 4.78 9.22
N MET A 101 -5.39 4.80 8.50
CA MET A 101 -4.90 3.67 7.73
C MET A 101 -3.79 2.98 8.50
N ALA A 102 -3.94 1.67 8.72
CA ALA A 102 -2.88 0.83 9.29
C ALA A 102 -2.33 -0.11 8.20
N PHE A 103 -1.02 -0.26 8.14
CA PHE A 103 -0.38 -1.21 7.24
C PHE A 103 0.95 -1.73 7.80
N TRP A 104 1.30 -2.94 7.37
CA TRP A 104 2.56 -3.58 7.70
C TRP A 104 3.54 -3.46 6.55
N TYR A 105 4.79 -3.14 6.85
CA TYR A 105 5.86 -3.04 5.86
C TYR A 105 7.14 -3.72 6.36
N ASN A 106 7.96 -4.16 5.42
CA ASN A 106 9.28 -4.73 5.65
C ASN A 106 10.18 -4.24 4.53
N PHE A 107 11.41 -3.87 4.87
CA PHE A 107 12.35 -3.31 3.92
C PHE A 107 13.78 -3.68 4.29
N LEU A 108 14.64 -3.64 3.27
CA LEU A 108 16.08 -3.80 3.36
C LEU A 108 16.70 -2.81 2.37
N HIS A 109 17.64 -1.99 2.82
CA HIS A 109 18.31 -1.05 1.93
C HIS A 109 19.31 -1.74 0.99
N ASN A 110 19.99 -2.80 1.46
CA ASN A 110 21.02 -3.53 0.69
C ASN A 110 21.99 -2.59 -0.05
N GLU A 111 22.55 -1.61 0.67
CA GLU A 111 23.49 -0.59 0.15
C GLU A 111 22.90 0.32 -0.96
N SER A 112 21.59 0.30 -1.14
CA SER A 112 20.85 1.14 -2.09
C SER A 112 19.88 2.06 -1.37
N TYR A 113 19.57 3.20 -1.99
CA TYR A 113 18.49 4.06 -1.51
C TYR A 113 17.14 3.39 -1.80
N LEU A 114 16.30 3.27 -0.78
CA LEU A 114 14.92 2.81 -0.86
C LEU A 114 14.08 3.75 0.00
N ASP A 115 12.93 4.16 -0.51
CA ASP A 115 11.95 4.89 0.27
C ASP A 115 10.56 4.37 -0.05
N LEU A 116 9.65 4.56 0.90
CA LEU A 116 8.24 4.22 0.74
C LEU A 116 7.42 5.40 1.22
N ASP A 117 6.59 5.93 0.33
CA ASP A 117 5.70 7.05 0.60
C ASP A 117 4.24 6.60 0.50
N LEU A 118 3.42 7.06 1.43
CA LEU A 118 1.97 7.03 1.32
C LEU A 118 1.47 8.43 0.99
N TYR A 119 0.80 8.55 -0.15
CA TYR A 119 0.13 9.76 -0.58
C TYR A 119 -1.37 9.63 -0.41
N MET A 120 -1.99 10.69 0.07
CA MET A 120 -3.44 10.86 0.04
C MET A 120 -3.81 11.76 -1.13
N ASN A 121 -4.65 11.23 -2.03
CA ASN A 121 -5.19 11.98 -3.16
C ASN A 121 -6.62 12.42 -2.84
N VAL A 122 -6.86 13.71 -2.64
CA VAL A 122 -8.18 14.27 -2.32
C VAL A 122 -8.43 15.58 -3.04
N ALA A 123 -9.61 15.72 -3.65
CA ALA A 123 -10.03 16.94 -4.36
C ALA A 123 -8.99 17.47 -5.38
N GLY A 124 -8.24 16.58 -6.04
CA GLY A 124 -7.19 16.94 -7.01
C GLY A 124 -5.82 17.29 -6.40
N TYR A 125 -5.71 17.32 -5.07
CA TYR A 125 -4.45 17.46 -4.36
C TYR A 125 -3.85 16.09 -4.04
N SER A 126 -2.52 16.01 -4.06
CA SER A 126 -1.75 14.85 -3.64
C SER A 126 -0.83 15.26 -2.50
N VAL A 127 -1.04 14.72 -1.31
CA VAL A 127 -0.34 15.11 -0.08
C VAL A 127 0.39 13.89 0.50
N PRO A 128 1.71 13.95 0.76
CA PRO A 128 2.39 12.88 1.48
C PRO A 128 1.91 12.87 2.93
N VAL A 129 1.38 11.74 3.38
CA VAL A 129 0.88 11.57 4.76
C VAL A 129 1.78 10.68 5.59
N TRP A 130 2.67 9.91 4.96
CA TRP A 130 3.69 9.10 5.62
C TRP A 130 4.86 8.84 4.67
N THR A 131 6.09 8.91 5.19
CA THR A 131 7.33 8.67 4.44
C THR A 131 8.30 7.90 5.33
N LEU A 132 8.78 6.75 4.86
CA LEU A 132 9.68 5.86 5.60
C LEU A 132 10.96 6.59 6.06
N SER A 133 11.62 7.31 5.15
CA SER A 133 12.86 8.03 5.47
C SER A 133 12.71 9.19 6.47
N ALA A 134 11.47 9.65 6.71
CA ALA A 134 11.15 10.70 7.66
C ALA A 134 10.93 10.20 9.10
N LEU A 135 10.79 8.89 9.31
CA LEU A 135 10.50 8.31 10.62
C LEU A 135 11.66 8.47 11.61
N ARG A 136 11.33 8.80 12.86
CA ARG A 136 12.29 8.98 13.95
C ARG A 136 11.76 8.32 15.24
N PRO A 137 12.49 7.36 15.85
CA PRO A 137 13.72 6.75 15.31
C PRO A 137 13.48 5.99 14.01
N PRO A 138 14.52 5.74 13.18
CA PRO A 138 14.38 4.87 12.02
C PRO A 138 13.90 3.47 12.45
N PRO A 139 12.96 2.86 11.71
CA PRO A 139 12.47 1.50 11.99
C PRO A 139 13.54 0.44 11.69
N ASP A 140 13.38 -0.73 12.29
CA ASP A 140 14.30 -1.85 12.11
C ASP A 140 14.16 -2.48 10.71
N GLU A 141 15.29 -2.77 10.07
CA GLU A 141 15.34 -3.44 8.77
C GLU A 141 15.15 -4.95 8.88
N GLY A 142 14.63 -5.57 7.82
CA GLY A 142 14.47 -7.03 7.73
C GLY A 142 13.36 -7.61 8.62
N VAL A 143 12.65 -6.79 9.39
CA VAL A 143 11.51 -7.17 10.24
C VAL A 143 10.22 -6.48 9.79
N TRP A 144 9.08 -7.07 10.13
CA TRP A 144 7.78 -6.45 9.89
C TRP A 144 7.55 -5.34 10.89
N ASN A 145 7.32 -4.13 10.38
CA ASN A 145 6.98 -2.93 11.13
C ASN A 145 5.53 -2.55 10.83
N GLU A 146 4.83 -1.98 11.81
CA GLU A 146 3.47 -1.46 11.64
C GLU A 146 3.52 0.08 11.56
N ALA A 147 2.76 0.63 10.62
CA ALA A 147 2.47 2.06 10.55
C ALA A 147 0.97 2.29 10.73
N ILE A 148 0.62 3.31 11.51
CA ILE A 148 -0.73 3.82 11.66
C ILE A 148 -0.69 5.29 11.25
N VAL A 149 -1.48 5.68 10.26
CA VAL A 149 -1.45 7.00 9.65
C VAL A 149 -2.85 7.62 9.73
N ASP A 150 -2.94 8.81 10.30
CA ASP A 150 -4.18 9.59 10.30
C ASP A 150 -4.46 10.08 8.88
N ILE A 151 -5.57 9.61 8.29
CA ILE A 151 -6.03 10.03 6.96
C ILE A 151 -7.33 10.84 7.04
N GLY A 152 -8.03 10.79 8.17
CA GLY A 152 -9.15 11.67 8.51
C GLY A 152 -10.27 11.77 7.47
N ARG A 153 -11.08 12.83 7.59
CA ARG A 153 -12.08 13.24 6.60
C ARG A 153 -11.66 14.58 6.03
N TYR A 154 -11.54 14.63 4.71
CA TYR A 154 -11.29 15.85 3.98
C TYR A 154 -12.54 16.24 3.18
N PRO A 155 -13.10 17.45 3.38
CA PRO A 155 -14.21 17.94 2.57
C PRO A 155 -13.80 17.96 1.10
N LYS A 156 -14.76 17.76 0.19
CA LYS A 156 -14.55 18.01 -1.25
C LYS A 156 -14.14 19.46 -1.53
N ASP A 157 -14.41 20.37 -0.59
CA ASP A 157 -14.29 21.82 -0.74
C ASP A 157 -12.98 22.35 -0.14
N LEU A 158 -11.85 21.66 -0.35
CA LEU A 158 -10.54 22.27 -0.13
C LEU A 158 -10.31 23.34 -1.20
N ASN A 159 -10.94 24.51 -1.00
CA ASN A 159 -10.66 25.78 -1.68
C ASN A 159 -10.06 26.76 -0.67
#